data_AF-A0AAD1AQ89-F1
#
_entry.id   AF-A0AAD1AQ89-F1
#
_cell.length_a   1.000
_cell.length_b   1.000
_cell.length_c   1.000
_cell.angle_alpha   90.00
_cell.angle_beta   90.00
_cell.angle_gamma   90.00
#
_symmetry.space_group_name_H-M   'P 1'
#
loop_
_entity.id
_entity.type
_entity.pdbx_description
1 polymer ?
#
loop_
_entity_poly.entity_id
_entity_poly.type
_entity_poly.pdbx_seq_one_letter_code
_entity_poly.pdbx_strand_id
1 'polypeptide(L)'
;MKIKVSQLSNRVHEVKTTNRNMEKMYDLQLLMAKADDIADMEPVEIIKVQRDMLHDSISFLTTVLNLNKQETEKLGDLEFTETIQVVNYTFERMMGMSDEDIDLAAKKQDASKSKD
;
A
#
# COMPACT_ATOMS: atom_id res chain seq x y z
N MET A 1 -7.79 -8.53 -12.53
CA MET A 1 -7.49 -7.17 -13.01
C MET A 1 -5.99 -7.01 -13.21
N LYS A 2 -5.57 -5.97 -13.93
CA LYS A 2 -4.15 -5.72 -14.22
C LYS A 2 -3.68 -4.49 -13.44
N ILE A 3 -2.62 -4.66 -12.64
CA ILE A 3 -1.98 -3.58 -11.89
C ILE A 3 -0.54 -3.42 -12.41
N LYS A 4 -0.07 -2.19 -12.62
CA LYS A 4 1.34 -1.91 -12.91
C LYS A 4 1.91 -1.02 -11.81
N VAL A 5 2.91 -1.53 -11.09
CA VAL A 5 3.60 -0.76 -10.05
C VAL A 5 4.97 -0.33 -10.59
N SER A 6 5.01 0.87 -11.17
CA SER A 6 6.20 1.38 -11.87
C SER A 6 7.41 1.56 -10.94
N GLN A 7 7.19 1.77 -9.64
CA GLN A 7 8.24 1.83 -8.63
C GLN A 7 9.02 0.50 -8.55
N LEU A 8 8.35 -0.64 -8.74
CA LEU A 8 8.96 -1.96 -8.64
C LEU A 8 9.55 -2.41 -9.98
N SER A 9 8.73 -2.49 -11.02
CA SER A 9 9.19 -2.96 -12.33
C SER A 9 8.27 -2.50 -13.46
N ASN A 10 8.65 -2.82 -14.70
CA ASN A 10 7.79 -2.62 -15.87
C ASN A 10 6.76 -3.75 -16.06
N ARG A 11 6.74 -4.77 -15.20
CA ARG A 11 5.82 -5.91 -15.32
C ARG A 11 4.41 -5.47 -14.94
N VAL A 12 3.44 -6.07 -15.64
CA VAL A 12 2.03 -5.97 -15.28
C VAL A 12 1.66 -7.20 -14.46
N HIS A 13 1.05 -6.97 -13.30
CA HIS A 13 0.64 -8.01 -12.36
C HIS A 13 -0.84 -8.36 -12.60
N GLU A 14 -1.12 -9.64 -12.79
CA GLU A 14 -2.50 -10.13 -12.78
C GLU A 14 -2.97 -10.38 -11.36
N VAL A 15 -3.77 -9.46 -10.85
CA VAL A 15 -4.30 -9.51 -9.48
C VAL A 15 -5.73 -10.02 -9.51
N LYS A 16 -6.04 -10.95 -8.62
CA LYS A 16 -7.38 -11.49 -8.43
C LYS A 16 -7.97 -10.96 -7.12
N THR A 17 -9.20 -10.46 -7.16
CA THR A 17 -9.98 -10.05 -5.97
C THR A 17 -10.63 -11.27 -5.31
N THR A 18 -9.81 -12.29 -5.03
CA THR A 18 -10.28 -13.46 -4.27
C THR A 18 -10.53 -13.08 -2.81
N ASN A 19 -11.39 -13.82 -2.11
CA ASN A 19 -11.65 -13.59 -0.68
C ASN A 19 -10.35 -13.51 0.14
N ARG A 20 -9.35 -14.36 -0.15
CA ARG A 20 -8.04 -14.33 0.51
C ARG A 20 -7.29 -13.01 0.30
N ASN A 21 -7.35 -12.44 -0.90
CA ASN A 21 -6.68 -11.17 -1.17
C ASN A 21 -7.44 -9.99 -0.56
N MET A 22 -8.78 -10.06 -0.56
CA MET A 22 -9.62 -9.05 0.08
C MET A 22 -9.44 -9.06 1.61
N GLU A 23 -9.36 -10.23 2.24
CA GLU A 23 -9.06 -10.38 3.66
C GLU A 23 -7.73 -9.70 4.02
N LYS A 24 -6.66 -9.97 3.25
CA LYS A 24 -5.35 -9.31 3.44
C LYS A 24 -5.41 -7.79 3.28
N MET A 25 -6.23 -7.30 2.36
CA MET A 25 -6.46 -5.87 2.18
C MET A 25 -7.11 -5.28 3.44
N TYR A 26 -8.18 -5.90 3.94
CA TYR A 26 -8.89 -5.43 5.13
C TYR A 26 -8.04 -5.51 6.40
N ASP A 27 -7.25 -6.57 6.56
CA ASP A 27 -6.33 -6.72 7.70
C ASP A 27 -5.32 -5.55 7.75
N LEU A 28 -4.72 -5.22 6.60
CA LEU A 28 -3.76 -4.12 6.53
C LEU A 28 -4.42 -2.76 6.70
N GLN A 29 -5.61 -2.53 6.12
CA GLN A 29 -6.39 -1.31 6.35
C GLN A 29 -6.73 -1.13 7.84
N LEU A 30 -7.09 -2.21 8.52
CA LEU A 30 -7.39 -2.19 9.95
C LEU A 30 -6.14 -1.92 10.80
N LEU A 31 -4.99 -2.46 10.41
CA LEU A 31 -3.71 -2.15 11.06
C LEU A 31 -3.36 -0.66 10.89
N MET A 32 -3.48 -0.12 9.68
CA MET A 32 -3.20 1.29 9.40
C MET A 32 -4.13 2.22 10.18
N ALA A 33 -5.43 1.91 10.22
CA ALA A 33 -6.41 2.70 10.98
C ALA A 33 -6.11 2.71 12.50
N LYS A 34 -5.58 1.61 13.05
CA LYS A 34 -5.12 1.55 14.45
C LYS A 34 -3.83 2.33 14.66
N ALA A 35 -2.95 2.36 13.66
CA ALA A 35 -1.68 3.07 13.72
C ALA A 35 -1.83 4.60 13.67
N ASP A 36 -2.98 5.11 13.23
CA ASP A 36 -3.29 6.55 13.29
C ASP A 36 -3.58 7.03 14.73
N ASP A 37 -3.93 6.11 15.66
CA ASP A 37 -4.26 6.41 17.05
C ASP A 37 -3.06 6.15 18.00
N ILE A 38 -1.93 6.83 17.75
CA ILE A 38 -0.66 6.64 18.49
C ILE A 38 -0.42 7.66 19.61
N ALA A 39 -1.36 8.58 19.86
CA ALA A 39 -1.15 9.73 20.75
C ALA A 39 -0.85 9.34 22.21
N ASP A 40 -1.42 8.22 22.67
CA ASP A 40 -1.31 7.74 24.06
C ASP A 40 -0.46 6.46 24.19
N MET A 41 0.26 6.06 23.14
CA MET A 41 1.04 4.82 23.12
C MET A 41 2.45 5.01 23.70
N GLU A 42 2.96 4.00 24.40
CA GLU A 42 4.35 4.01 24.86
C GLU A 42 5.33 3.93 23.67
N PRO A 43 6.54 4.52 23.75
CA PRO A 43 7.49 4.54 22.64
C PRO A 43 7.80 3.15 22.03
N VAL A 44 7.84 2.11 22.87
CA VAL A 44 8.07 0.73 22.44
C VAL A 44 6.90 0.20 21.62
N GLU A 45 5.67 0.60 21.95
CA GLU A 45 4.47 0.19 21.25
C GLU A 45 4.36 0.90 19.89
N ILE A 46 4.72 2.19 19.84
CA ILE A 46 4.82 2.94 18.59
C ILE A 46 5.79 2.25 17.62
N ILE A 47 6.99 1.85 18.09
CA ILE A 47 7.98 1.15 17.26
C ILE A 47 7.43 -0.21 16.77
N LYS A 48 6.70 -0.95 17.62
CA LYS A 48 6.07 -2.22 17.22
C LYS A 48 5.05 -2.00 16.11
N VAL A 49 4.16 -1.02 16.27
CA VAL A 49 3.15 -0.69 15.26
C VAL A 49 3.79 -0.32 13.93
N GLN A 50 4.82 0.54 13.94
CA GLN A 50 5.53 0.92 12.73
C GLN A 50 6.22 -0.28 12.05
N ARG A 51 6.87 -1.15 12.84
CA ARG A 51 7.52 -2.36 12.32
C ARG A 51 6.50 -3.33 11.72
N ASP A 52 5.38 -3.55 12.41
CA ASP A 52 4.33 -4.47 11.97
C ASP A 52 3.66 -3.90 10.70
N MET A 53 3.42 -2.59 10.63
CA MET A 53 2.92 -1.92 9.44
C MET A 53 3.87 -2.05 8.24
N LEU A 54 5.18 -1.88 8.42
CA LEU A 54 6.17 -2.12 7.36
C LEU A 54 6.15 -3.58 6.90
N HIS A 55 6.17 -4.52 7.85
CA HIS A 55 6.18 -5.96 7.57
C HIS A 55 4.94 -6.40 6.79
N ASP A 56 3.76 -6.00 7.27
CA ASP A 56 2.48 -6.40 6.68
C ASP A 56 2.25 -5.72 5.34
N SER A 57 2.74 -4.48 5.15
CA SER A 57 2.74 -3.81 3.84
C SER A 57 3.56 -4.59 2.80
N ILE A 58 4.79 -4.99 3.16
CA ILE A 58 5.65 -5.77 2.27
C ILE A 58 5.03 -7.15 1.97
N SER A 59 4.51 -7.81 3.00
CA SER A 59 3.85 -9.12 2.89
C SER A 59 2.61 -9.05 1.99
N PHE A 60 1.78 -8.03 2.16
CA PHE A 60 0.60 -7.75 1.34
C PHE A 60 0.99 -7.58 -0.13
N LEU A 61 1.91 -6.66 -0.43
CA LEU A 61 2.32 -6.37 -1.81
C LEU A 61 2.97 -7.58 -2.49
N THR A 62 3.87 -8.27 -1.78
CA THR A 62 4.51 -9.49 -2.27
C THR A 62 3.50 -10.55 -2.65
N THR A 63 2.48 -10.75 -1.80
CA THR A 63 1.46 -11.78 -2.02
C THR A 63 0.45 -11.38 -3.10
N VAL A 64 -0.11 -10.18 -3.02
CA VAL A 64 -1.21 -9.73 -3.87
C VAL A 64 -0.74 -9.45 -5.29
N LEU A 65 0.42 -8.82 -5.46
CA LEU A 65 1.02 -8.58 -6.77
C LEU A 65 1.78 -9.81 -7.29
N ASN A 66 1.93 -10.86 -6.48
CA ASN A 66 2.73 -12.04 -6.79
C ASN A 66 4.12 -11.63 -7.31
N LEU A 67 4.86 -10.89 -6.47
CA LEU A 67 6.15 -10.33 -6.83
C LEU A 67 7.18 -11.45 -7.03
N ASN A 68 8.08 -11.24 -7.99
CA ASN A 68 9.24 -12.11 -8.15
C ASN A 68 10.36 -11.67 -7.21
N LYS A 69 11.44 -12.46 -7.13
CA LYS A 69 12.58 -12.16 -6.26
C LYS A 69 13.14 -10.74 -6.47
N GLN A 70 13.31 -10.31 -7.72
CA GLN A 70 13.88 -9.00 -8.03
C GLN A 70 12.96 -7.85 -7.57
N GLU A 71 11.66 -8.00 -7.72
CA GLU A 71 10.69 -7.00 -7.27
C GLU A 71 10.56 -6.99 -5.74
N THR A 72 10.65 -8.14 -5.08
CA THR A 72 10.68 -8.22 -3.62
C THR A 72 11.93 -7.56 -3.05
N GLU A 73 13.10 -7.77 -3.66
CA GLU A 73 14.33 -7.06 -3.28
C GLU A 73 14.14 -5.55 -3.44
N LYS A 74 13.66 -5.11 -4.61
CA LYS A 74 13.44 -3.69 -4.86
C LYS A 74 12.37 -3.05 -3.96
N LEU A 75 11.33 -3.81 -3.60
CA LEU A 75 10.34 -3.38 -2.61
C LEU A 75 10.99 -3.15 -1.23
N GLY A 76 11.97 -3.96 -0.85
CA GLY A 76 12.73 -3.79 0.39
C GLY A 76 13.65 -2.56 0.40
N ASP A 77 14.01 -2.05 -0.78
CA ASP A 77 14.86 -0.86 -0.95
C ASP A 77 14.04 0.44 -1.05
N LEU A 78 12.72 0.37 -1.14
CA LEU A 78 11.86 1.55 -1.17
C LEU A 78 11.81 2.26 0.18
N GLU A 79 11.60 3.57 0.16
CA GLU A 79 11.27 4.29 1.38
C GLU A 79 9.91 3.84 1.92
N PHE A 80 9.71 4.01 3.23
CA PHE A 80 8.44 3.67 3.88
C PHE A 80 7.26 4.38 3.21
N THR A 81 7.39 5.67 2.92
CA THR A 81 6.35 6.48 2.25
C THR A 81 6.02 5.91 0.87
N GLU A 82 7.01 5.53 0.08
CA GLU A 82 6.81 4.93 -1.25
C GLU A 82 6.10 3.59 -1.14
N THR A 83 6.46 2.78 -0.13
CA THR A 83 5.79 1.50 0.15
C THR A 83 4.30 1.71 0.43
N ILE A 84 3.96 2.68 1.28
CA ILE A 84 2.56 3.01 1.60
C ILE A 84 1.81 3.55 0.38
N GLN A 85 2.45 4.34 -0.49
CA GLN A 85 1.84 4.78 -1.75
C GLN A 85 1.49 3.58 -2.65
N VAL A 86 2.38 2.58 -2.75
CA VAL A 86 2.12 1.36 -3.54
C VAL A 86 1.00 0.53 -2.92
N VAL A 87 0.92 0.45 -1.58
CA VAL A 87 -0.20 -0.19 -0.86
C VAL A 87 -1.52 0.50 -1.21
N ASN A 88 -1.60 1.82 -1.07
CA ASN A 88 -2.81 2.60 -1.33
C ASN A 88 -3.27 2.46 -2.78
N TYR A 89 -2.34 2.60 -3.74
CA TYR A 89 -2.64 2.37 -5.15
C TYR A 89 -3.20 0.95 -5.38
N THR A 90 -2.61 -0.07 -4.75
CA THR A 90 -3.08 -1.45 -4.87
C THR A 90 -4.49 -1.61 -4.27
N PHE A 91 -4.78 -0.98 -3.13
CA PHE A 91 -6.11 -0.97 -2.53
C PHE A 91 -7.16 -0.35 -3.45
N GLU A 92 -6.90 0.85 -3.97
CA GLU A 92 -7.82 1.58 -4.85
C GLU A 92 -8.14 0.75 -6.11
N ARG A 93 -7.12 0.14 -6.73
CA ARG A 93 -7.32 -0.77 -7.85
C ARG A 93 -8.14 -1.99 -7.46
N MET A 94 -7.92 -2.57 -6.27
CA MET A 94 -8.68 -3.73 -5.78
C MET A 94 -10.14 -3.39 -5.46
N MET A 95 -10.41 -2.14 -5.06
CA MET A 95 -11.75 -1.59 -4.89
C MET A 95 -12.43 -1.22 -6.22
N GLY A 96 -11.72 -1.39 -7.35
CA GLY A 96 -12.28 -1.22 -8.69
C GLY A 96 -12.05 0.16 -9.32
N MET A 97 -11.30 1.05 -8.66
CA MET A 97 -10.95 2.35 -9.23
C MET A 97 -10.03 2.18 -10.44
N SER A 98 -10.19 2.99 -11.48
CA SER A 98 -9.27 3.02 -12.62
C SER A 98 -7.99 3.78 -12.30
N ASP A 99 -6.92 3.56 -13.08
CA ASP A 99 -5.68 4.35 -12.92
C ASP A 99 -5.96 5.86 -13.15
N GLU A 100 -6.89 6.19 -14.05
CA GLU A 100 -7.30 7.57 -14.34
C GLU A 100 -8.02 8.23 -13.16
N ASP A 101 -8.90 7.49 -12.48
CA ASP A 101 -9.62 7.98 -11.30
C ASP A 101 -8.68 8.24 -10.14
N ILE A 102 -7.70 7.35 -9.94
CA ILE A 102 -6.68 7.47 -8.89
C ILE A 102 -5.79 8.69 -9.16
N ASP A 103 -5.28 8.84 -10.38
CA ASP A 103 -4.47 10.00 -10.77
C ASP A 103 -5.22 11.31 -10.58
N LEU A 104 -6.52 11.33 -10.91
CA LEU A 104 -7.36 12.50 -10.74
C LEU A 104 -7.60 12.82 -9.25
N ALA A 105 -7.78 11.81 -8.41
CA ALA A 105 -7.94 11.97 -6.97
C ALA A 105 -6.66 12.52 -6.31
N ALA A 106 -5.50 11.97 -6.67
CA ALA A 106 -4.20 12.44 -6.18
C ALA A 106 -3.95 13.92 -6.54
N LYS A 107 -4.16 14.29 -7.82
CA LYS A 107 -4.01 15.68 -8.29
C LYS A 107 -4.94 16.67 -7.59
N LYS A 108 -6.17 16.25 -7.25
CA LYS A 108 -7.12 17.09 -6.51
C LYS A 108 -6.67 17.31 -5.07
N GLN A 109 -6.15 16.29 -4.39
CA GLN A 109 -5.60 16.43 -3.03
C GLN A 109 -4.40 17.36 -3.00
N ASP A 110 -3.46 17.23 -3.94
CA ASP A 110 -2.30 18.12 -4.02
C ASP A 110 -2.69 19.58 -4.30
N ALA A 111 -3.65 19.81 -5.19
CA ALA A 111 -4.17 21.14 -5.49
C ALA A 111 -4.90 21.79 -4.30
N SER A 112 -5.53 21.00 -3.42
CA SER A 112 -6.12 21.51 -2.18
C SER A 112 -5.08 21.85 -1.11
N LYS A 113 -4.00 21.07 -0.99
CA LYS A 113 -2.91 21.35 -0.03
C LYS A 113 -2.05 22.57 -0.39
N SER A 114 -2.06 22.99 -1.65
CA SER A 114 -1.32 24.19 -2.12
C SER A 114 -2.11 25.50 -1.97
N LYS A 115 -3.34 25.47 -1.45
CA LYS A 115 -4.21 26.64 -1.28
C LYS A 115 -4.42 27.08 0.17
N ASP A 116 -3.80 26.38 1.12
CA ASP A 116 -3.63 26.82 2.52
C ASP A 116 -2.15 27.21 2.76
#